data_AF-A0A3N9N9X7-F1
#
_entry.id   AF-A0A3N9N9X7-F1
#
_cell.length_a   1.000
_cell.length_b   1.000
_cell.length_c   1.000
_cell.angle_alpha   90.00
_cell.angle_beta   90.00
_cell.angle_gamma   90.00
#
_symmetry.space_group_name_H-M   'P 1'
#
loop_
_entity.id
_entity.type
_entity.pdbx_description
1 polymer ?
#
loop_
_entity_poly.entity_id
_entity_poly.type
_entity_poly.pdbx_seq_one_letter_code
_entity_poly.pdbx_strand_id
1 'polypeptide(L)'
;MGCKRAVSDAPGLVSRAYRRRQGTDKSGFSGSNRLPIDSLFARNKKRWRMNHLKLLPAVDALLSHPGLKSALLLYRRDIVKERCRIILAEYRRDLSKGLFNTISTKEDAIHLVIEKVIARLQEDLGASLKPVINATGIVLHTGLGRAPLSLAAQDNLQRIMSGYSNVELDTATGKRGERTDHVRTLLVELTGAEDALLVNNNAAAVFLSLNTLAFGREAIISRGQLVEIGGSFRIPEVMEKSGVIMREVGTTNRTKLSDYANAMTENTAAIVVAHTSNYRIMGFTEEVELKQVCDLAHEHNIPVIHDLGAGVIVNFRELGLPYEPLVQDSISAGADVITFSGDKVLGGPQAGLIVGAKKWLTKIHKNPIMRVVRCDKLIYAAMEATLQLYFQNNLLQEHAVLRILSESPEEAKKRAEHILAEINPSVVEQYKISIEPSDAQFGSGALPLEKLASYAIVLEASDTSIEELAARFRLSEQTIIGYVRDGKLWLDLKAVPEENIDKMIKAFNTIL
;
A
#
# COMPACT_ATOMS: atom_id res chain seq x y z
N MET A 1 33.80 -2.98 41.24
CA MET A 1 32.79 -2.11 41.88
C MET A 1 31.62 -2.00 40.90
N GLY A 2 30.43 -2.60 41.02
CA GLY A 2 29.77 -3.25 42.14
C GLY A 2 28.55 -2.45 42.63
N CYS A 3 27.46 -2.35 41.85
CA CYS A 3 26.10 -1.96 42.31
C CYS A 3 25.09 -2.14 41.14
N LYS A 4 24.28 -3.21 41.02
CA LYS A 4 23.02 -3.61 41.70
C LYS A 4 21.84 -2.62 41.60
N ARG A 5 20.86 -2.97 40.75
CA ARG A 5 19.40 -2.75 40.92
C ARG A 5 18.71 -4.00 40.33
N ALA A 6 18.27 -4.97 41.15
CA ALA A 6 17.02 -5.03 41.92
C ALA A 6 15.81 -5.39 41.03
N VAL A 7 15.59 -6.70 40.95
CA VAL A 7 14.39 -7.42 40.49
C VAL A 7 13.37 -7.41 41.63
N SER A 8 12.08 -7.24 41.33
CA SER A 8 10.98 -7.39 42.29
C SER A 8 10.04 -8.52 41.85
N ASP A 9 9.95 -9.54 42.71
CA ASP A 9 9.08 -10.72 42.61
C ASP A 9 7.72 -10.54 43.34
N ALA A 10 6.65 -11.06 42.70
CA ALA A 10 5.46 -11.78 43.21
C ALA A 10 4.50 -11.08 44.25
N PRO A 11 3.28 -11.59 44.59
CA PRO A 11 2.60 -12.87 44.26
C PRO A 11 1.05 -12.85 43.98
N GLY A 12 0.51 -13.96 43.45
CA GLY A 12 -0.58 -14.77 44.04
C GLY A 12 -2.06 -14.31 44.18
N LEU A 13 -2.95 -15.22 43.75
CA LEU A 13 -4.25 -15.64 44.36
C LEU A 13 -5.60 -14.92 44.04
N VAL A 14 -6.38 -15.58 43.19
CA VAL A 14 -7.67 -16.30 43.46
C VAL A 14 -8.76 -15.64 44.34
N SER A 15 -9.97 -15.59 43.73
CA SER A 15 -11.34 -15.69 44.28
C SER A 15 -12.03 -14.43 44.83
N ARG A 16 -13.19 -14.11 44.23
CA ARG A 16 -14.31 -13.48 44.93
C ARG A 16 -15.56 -14.34 44.81
N ALA A 17 -16.07 -14.68 45.98
CA ALA A 17 -17.26 -15.45 46.27
C ALA A 17 -18.55 -14.69 45.90
N TYR A 18 -19.59 -15.44 45.52
CA TYR A 18 -20.98 -15.02 45.65
C TYR A 18 -21.69 -15.92 46.67
N ARG A 19 -22.44 -15.28 47.56
CA ARG A 19 -22.95 -15.80 48.84
C ARG A 19 -24.08 -16.83 48.69
N ARG A 20 -24.09 -17.79 49.63
CA ARG A 20 -25.21 -18.65 50.02
C ARG A 20 -26.37 -17.82 50.62
N ARG A 21 -27.60 -18.27 50.38
CA ARG A 21 -28.66 -18.37 51.41
C ARG A 21 -29.24 -19.78 51.38
N GLN A 22 -29.24 -20.43 52.54
CA GLN A 22 -29.98 -21.66 52.80
C GLN A 22 -31.39 -21.31 53.26
N GLY A 23 -32.36 -22.12 52.84
CA GLY A 23 -33.69 -22.24 53.42
C GLY A 23 -34.13 -23.68 53.24
N THR A 24 -34.32 -24.37 54.36
CA THR A 24 -34.73 -25.76 54.51
C THR A 24 -36.21 -25.95 54.16
N ASP A 25 -36.57 -27.05 53.51
CA ASP A 25 -37.67 -27.89 53.99
C ASP A 25 -37.65 -29.30 53.39
N LYS A 26 -37.91 -30.27 54.26
CA LYS A 26 -38.05 -31.70 53.97
C LYS A 26 -39.53 -32.02 53.76
N SER A 27 -39.87 -32.74 52.70
CA SER A 27 -40.90 -33.78 52.75
C SER A 27 -40.72 -34.73 51.56
N GLY A 28 -40.80 -36.03 51.85
CA GLY A 28 -40.46 -37.08 50.90
C GLY A 28 -41.55 -37.34 49.88
N PHE A 29 -41.16 -37.89 48.74
CA PHE A 29 -41.99 -38.85 48.02
C PHE A 29 -41.09 -39.90 47.36
N SER A 30 -41.54 -41.13 47.52
CA SER A 30 -40.95 -42.40 47.12
C SER A 30 -40.72 -42.55 45.62
N GLY A 31 -39.66 -43.28 45.27
CA GLY A 31 -39.57 -44.21 44.14
C GLY A 31 -40.15 -43.77 42.80
N SER A 32 -39.28 -43.34 41.89
CA SER A 32 -39.51 -43.61 40.46
C SER A 32 -38.19 -43.93 39.77
N ASN A 33 -38.18 -45.07 39.08
CA ASN A 33 -37.13 -45.48 38.16
C ASN A 33 -36.83 -44.35 37.17
N ARG A 34 -35.75 -43.59 37.39
CA ARG A 34 -35.11 -42.88 36.28
C ARG A 34 -34.41 -43.93 35.43
N LEU A 35 -35.15 -44.42 34.43
CA LEU A 35 -34.59 -45.09 33.26
C LEU A 35 -33.38 -44.27 32.76
N PRO A 36 -32.30 -44.92 32.31
CA PRO A 36 -31.02 -44.28 32.11
C PRO A 36 -30.97 -43.59 30.74
N ILE A 37 -31.91 -42.67 30.50
CA ILE A 37 -32.05 -41.94 29.23
C ILE A 37 -30.83 -41.04 29.02
N ASP A 38 -30.32 -40.36 30.05
CA ASP A 38 -29.08 -39.57 29.96
C ASP A 38 -27.84 -40.41 29.62
N SER A 39 -27.80 -41.67 30.07
CA SER A 39 -26.71 -42.60 29.75
C SER A 39 -26.79 -43.12 28.31
N LEU A 40 -28.00 -43.28 27.77
CA LEU A 40 -28.28 -43.71 26.40
C LEU A 40 -27.95 -42.60 25.40
N PHE A 41 -28.31 -41.34 25.70
CA PHE A 41 -27.91 -40.18 24.90
C PHE A 41 -26.38 -39.96 24.90
N ALA A 42 -25.73 -40.08 26.06
CA ALA A 42 -24.27 -39.99 26.15
C ALA A 42 -23.54 -41.16 25.45
N ARG A 43 -24.05 -42.40 25.58
CA ARG A 43 -23.53 -43.59 24.86
C ARG A 43 -23.73 -43.48 23.35
N ASN A 44 -24.88 -42.97 22.89
CA ASN A 44 -25.15 -42.74 21.46
C ASN A 44 -24.23 -41.66 20.88
N LYS A 45 -24.00 -40.56 21.62
CA LYS A 45 -23.04 -39.51 21.22
C LYS A 45 -21.60 -40.03 21.16
N LYS A 46 -21.19 -40.89 22.11
CA LYS A 46 -19.86 -41.52 22.14
C LYS A 46 -19.68 -42.55 21.02
N ARG A 47 -20.69 -43.38 20.74
CA ARG A 47 -20.70 -44.37 19.65
C ARG A 47 -20.72 -43.70 18.27
N TRP A 48 -21.51 -42.64 18.12
CA TRP A 48 -21.54 -41.79 16.93
C TRP A 48 -20.17 -41.16 16.67
N ARG A 49 -19.52 -40.57 17.69
CA ARG A 49 -18.15 -40.01 17.58
C ARG A 49 -17.11 -41.05 17.17
N MET A 50 -17.15 -42.24 17.77
CA MET A 50 -16.22 -43.33 17.42
C MET A 50 -16.41 -43.85 15.99
N ASN A 51 -17.62 -43.83 15.46
CA ASN A 51 -17.88 -44.26 14.08
C ASN A 51 -17.38 -43.22 13.04
N HIS A 52 -17.54 -41.92 13.30
CA HIS A 52 -17.10 -40.87 12.38
C HIS A 52 -15.58 -40.66 12.41
N LEU A 53 -14.91 -40.89 13.55
CA LEU A 53 -13.44 -40.85 13.60
C LEU A 53 -12.77 -41.93 12.75
N LYS A 54 -13.46 -43.06 12.48
CA LYS A 54 -12.96 -44.12 11.59
C LYS A 54 -13.03 -43.75 10.10
N LEU A 55 -13.80 -42.72 9.74
CA LEU A 55 -13.91 -42.23 8.37
C LEU A 55 -12.70 -41.39 7.96
N LEU A 56 -11.94 -40.83 8.91
CA LEU A 56 -10.76 -40.03 8.60
C LEU A 56 -9.64 -40.90 7.99
N PRO A 57 -9.05 -40.49 6.85
CA PRO A 57 -8.02 -41.27 6.18
C PRO A 57 -6.69 -41.26 6.93
N ALA A 58 -5.86 -42.27 6.65
CA ALA A 58 -4.45 -42.26 7.04
C ALA A 58 -3.68 -41.23 6.21
N VAL A 59 -2.61 -40.67 6.78
CA VAL A 59 -1.76 -39.68 6.08
C VAL A 59 -1.17 -40.28 4.80
N ASP A 60 -0.72 -41.53 4.81
CA ASP A 60 -0.15 -42.16 3.60
C ASP A 60 -1.19 -42.39 2.50
N ALA A 61 -2.46 -42.59 2.87
CA ALA A 61 -3.56 -42.66 1.90
C ALA A 61 -3.81 -41.30 1.24
N LEU A 62 -3.76 -40.20 2.00
CA LEU A 62 -3.83 -38.84 1.45
C LEU A 62 -2.66 -38.56 0.52
N LEU A 63 -1.43 -38.87 0.95
CA LEU A 63 -0.21 -38.62 0.15
C LEU A 63 -0.12 -39.45 -1.14
N SER A 64 -0.91 -40.53 -1.25
CA SER A 64 -0.99 -41.35 -2.45
C SER A 64 -2.21 -41.01 -3.30
N HIS A 65 -3.08 -40.11 -2.83
CA HIS A 65 -4.32 -39.75 -3.50
C HIS A 65 -4.06 -38.78 -4.67
N PRO A 66 -4.69 -38.97 -5.84
CA PRO A 66 -4.53 -38.08 -6.99
C PRO A 66 -4.81 -36.60 -6.68
N GLY A 67 -5.73 -36.34 -5.76
CA GLY A 67 -6.08 -34.97 -5.32
C GLY A 67 -4.92 -34.17 -4.69
N LEU A 68 -3.88 -34.82 -4.16
CA LEU A 68 -2.69 -34.14 -3.65
C LEU A 68 -1.50 -34.16 -4.62
N LYS A 69 -1.66 -34.72 -5.83
CA LYS A 69 -0.58 -34.83 -6.81
C LYS A 69 0.00 -33.47 -7.18
N SER A 70 -0.85 -32.48 -7.47
CA SER A 70 -0.39 -31.12 -7.80
C SER A 70 0.34 -30.46 -6.63
N ALA A 71 -0.14 -30.64 -5.40
CA ALA A 71 0.55 -30.15 -4.20
C ALA A 71 1.92 -30.82 -4.00
N LEU A 72 2.06 -32.11 -4.33
CA LEU A 72 3.33 -32.85 -4.24
C LEU A 72 4.31 -32.54 -5.38
N LEU A 73 3.84 -31.97 -6.50
CA LEU A 73 4.70 -31.42 -7.54
C LEU A 73 5.25 -30.05 -7.15
N LEU A 74 4.47 -29.25 -6.43
CA LEU A 74 4.83 -27.89 -6.02
C LEU A 74 5.61 -27.83 -4.70
N TYR A 75 5.23 -28.68 -3.73
CA TYR A 75 5.78 -28.69 -2.38
C TYR A 75 6.47 -30.01 -2.08
N ARG A 76 7.52 -29.94 -1.26
CA ARG A 76 8.20 -31.15 -0.79
C ARG A 76 7.23 -32.06 -0.01
N ARG A 77 7.39 -33.37 -0.18
CA ARG A 77 6.50 -34.39 0.42
C ARG A 77 6.38 -34.28 1.94
N ASP A 78 7.47 -33.94 2.64
CA ASP A 78 7.49 -33.74 4.10
C ASP A 78 6.58 -32.59 4.55
N ILE A 79 6.54 -31.50 3.78
CA ILE A 79 5.68 -30.33 4.05
C ILE A 79 4.20 -30.71 3.88
N VAL A 80 3.86 -31.36 2.76
CA VAL A 80 2.49 -31.84 2.50
C VAL A 80 2.05 -32.83 3.56
N LYS A 81 2.94 -33.76 3.96
CA LYS A 81 2.70 -34.73 5.03
C LYS A 81 2.38 -34.05 6.36
N GLU A 82 3.13 -33.01 6.70
CA GLU A 82 2.90 -32.28 7.95
C GLU A 82 1.56 -31.51 7.91
N ARG A 83 1.21 -30.89 6.78
CA ARG A 83 -0.12 -30.26 6.62
C ARG A 83 -1.26 -31.27 6.70
N CYS A 84 -1.11 -32.46 6.12
CA CYS A 84 -2.07 -33.55 6.30
C CYS A 84 -2.24 -33.91 7.79
N ARG A 85 -1.15 -34.00 8.56
CA ARG A 85 -1.22 -34.31 10.00
C ARG A 85 -1.93 -33.23 10.80
N ILE A 86 -1.61 -31.96 10.55
CA ILE A 86 -2.24 -30.80 11.22
C ILE A 86 -3.74 -30.80 10.94
N ILE A 87 -4.14 -30.86 9.66
CA ILE A 87 -5.55 -30.82 9.27
C ILE A 87 -6.31 -32.03 9.82
N LEU A 88 -5.75 -33.24 9.75
CA LEU A 88 -6.37 -34.42 10.37
C LEU A 88 -6.50 -34.28 11.89
N ALA A 89 -5.54 -33.64 12.58
CA ALA A 89 -5.63 -33.39 14.02
C ALA A 89 -6.73 -32.38 14.35
N GLU A 90 -6.94 -31.34 13.53
CA GLU A 90 -8.06 -30.40 13.64
C GLU A 90 -9.40 -31.12 13.46
N TYR A 91 -9.59 -31.88 12.38
CA TYR A 91 -10.82 -32.64 12.15
C TYR A 91 -11.09 -33.64 13.28
N ARG A 92 -10.07 -34.33 13.81
CA ARG A 92 -10.22 -35.20 14.99
C ARG A 92 -10.74 -34.42 16.20
N ARG A 93 -10.22 -33.21 16.44
CA ARG A 93 -10.64 -32.33 17.54
C ARG A 93 -12.09 -31.88 17.34
N ASP A 94 -12.48 -31.47 16.15
CA ASP A 94 -13.82 -30.92 15.90
C ASP A 94 -14.91 -32.00 15.92
N LEU A 95 -14.62 -33.19 15.37
CA LEU A 95 -15.47 -34.38 15.50
C LEU A 95 -15.62 -34.80 16.97
N SER A 96 -14.56 -34.70 17.77
CA SER A 96 -14.63 -35.01 19.21
C SER A 96 -15.54 -34.04 19.99
N LYS A 97 -15.69 -32.80 19.51
CA LYS A 97 -16.61 -31.79 20.07
C LYS A 97 -18.04 -31.96 19.54
N GLY A 98 -18.23 -32.69 18.44
CA GLY A 98 -19.54 -32.85 17.79
C GLY A 98 -19.93 -31.63 16.97
N LEU A 99 -18.93 -30.91 16.44
CA LEU A 99 -19.10 -29.70 15.62
C LEU A 99 -19.24 -30.01 14.12
N PHE A 100 -19.33 -31.29 13.74
CA PHE A 100 -19.27 -31.75 12.34
C PHE A 100 -20.38 -32.74 12.03
N ASN A 101 -21.33 -32.38 11.16
CA ASN A 101 -22.40 -33.26 10.67
C ASN A 101 -22.28 -33.58 9.17
N THR A 102 -21.18 -33.23 8.50
CA THR A 102 -21.03 -33.25 7.03
C THR A 102 -20.24 -34.43 6.46
N ILE A 103 -19.60 -35.26 7.29
CA ILE A 103 -18.82 -36.41 6.81
C ILE A 103 -19.67 -37.68 6.88
N SER A 104 -20.22 -38.09 5.74
CA SER A 104 -21.08 -39.28 5.64
C SER A 104 -20.30 -40.51 5.19
N THR A 105 -19.29 -40.33 4.31
CA THR A 105 -18.46 -41.41 3.78
C THR A 105 -16.96 -41.16 3.97
N LYS A 106 -16.15 -42.18 3.68
CA LYS A 106 -14.68 -42.09 3.74
C LYS A 106 -14.13 -41.29 2.56
N GLU A 107 -14.74 -41.42 1.38
CA GLU A 107 -14.44 -40.60 0.21
C GLU A 107 -14.68 -39.11 0.51
N ASP A 108 -15.83 -38.74 1.09
CA ASP A 108 -16.13 -37.35 1.48
C ASP A 108 -15.05 -36.80 2.44
N ALA A 109 -14.64 -37.62 3.41
CA ALA A 109 -13.59 -37.24 4.36
C ALA A 109 -12.24 -36.99 3.67
N ILE A 110 -11.89 -37.82 2.67
CA ILE A 110 -10.67 -37.63 1.88
C ILE A 110 -10.74 -36.32 1.11
N HIS A 111 -11.84 -36.06 0.39
CA HIS A 111 -12.01 -34.84 -0.40
C HIS A 111 -11.91 -33.58 0.48
N LEU A 112 -12.67 -33.52 1.58
CA LEU A 112 -12.65 -32.39 2.50
C LEU A 112 -11.27 -32.14 3.12
N VAL A 113 -10.58 -33.22 3.53
CA VAL A 113 -9.22 -33.09 4.10
C VAL A 113 -8.23 -32.62 3.03
N ILE A 114 -8.31 -33.12 1.80
CA ILE A 114 -7.43 -32.69 0.70
C ILE A 114 -7.64 -31.21 0.38
N GLU A 115 -8.89 -30.78 0.22
CA GLU A 115 -9.21 -29.36 -0.04
C GLU A 115 -8.66 -28.48 1.07
N LYS A 116 -8.89 -28.84 2.33
CA LYS A 116 -8.39 -28.07 3.47
C LYS A 116 -6.86 -28.09 3.59
N VAL A 117 -6.22 -29.20 3.22
CA VAL A 117 -4.74 -29.27 3.13
C VAL A 117 -4.20 -28.35 2.06
N ILE A 118 -4.80 -28.34 0.86
CA ILE A 118 -4.39 -27.46 -0.24
C ILE A 118 -4.61 -25.99 0.14
N ALA A 119 -5.78 -25.65 0.68
CA ALA A 119 -6.08 -24.31 1.15
C ALA A 119 -5.08 -23.84 2.21
N ARG A 120 -4.77 -24.70 3.20
CA ARG A 120 -3.79 -24.40 4.25
C ARG A 120 -2.37 -24.26 3.69
N LEU A 121 -1.98 -25.07 2.71
CA LEU A 121 -0.67 -24.94 2.04
C LEU A 121 -0.57 -23.59 1.33
N GLN A 122 -1.62 -23.18 0.63
CA GLN A 122 -1.67 -21.88 -0.05
C GLN A 122 -1.70 -20.70 0.94
N GLU A 123 -2.42 -20.83 2.06
CA GLU A 123 -2.49 -19.82 3.12
C GLU A 123 -1.13 -19.62 3.79
N ASP A 124 -0.45 -20.71 4.16
CA ASP A 124 0.78 -20.65 4.95
C ASP A 124 2.03 -20.42 4.10
N LEU A 125 2.06 -20.94 2.87
CA LEU A 125 3.27 -21.01 2.02
C LEU A 125 3.08 -20.35 0.65
N GLY A 126 1.86 -19.92 0.31
CA GLY A 126 1.61 -19.17 -0.91
C GLY A 126 2.06 -17.72 -0.80
N ALA A 127 1.98 -17.00 -1.93
CA ALA A 127 2.30 -15.58 -1.95
C ALA A 127 1.32 -14.79 -1.06
N SER A 128 1.86 -14.09 -0.06
CA SER A 128 1.08 -13.18 0.78
C SER A 128 0.77 -11.86 0.06
N LEU A 129 1.68 -11.40 -0.81
CA LEU A 129 1.44 -10.30 -1.73
C LEU A 129 0.69 -10.82 -2.95
N LYS A 130 -0.48 -10.24 -3.22
CA LYS A 130 -1.39 -10.68 -4.29
C LYS A 130 -1.79 -9.49 -5.15
N PRO A 131 -2.10 -9.70 -6.44
CA PRO A 131 -2.77 -8.70 -7.26
C PRO A 131 -4.12 -8.31 -6.63
N VAL A 132 -4.48 -7.04 -6.75
CA VAL A 132 -5.72 -6.47 -6.24
C VAL A 132 -6.37 -5.66 -7.36
N ILE A 133 -7.68 -5.82 -7.54
CA ILE A 133 -8.46 -4.91 -8.37
C ILE A 133 -8.86 -3.70 -7.52
N ASN A 134 -8.26 -2.56 -7.82
CA ASN A 134 -8.50 -1.31 -7.13
C ASN A 134 -9.79 -0.64 -7.64
N ALA A 135 -10.92 -0.94 -6.99
CA ALA A 135 -12.20 -0.31 -7.24
C ALA A 135 -12.55 0.75 -6.17
N THR A 136 -11.54 1.34 -5.52
CA THR A 136 -11.73 2.34 -4.45
C THR A 136 -11.97 3.75 -4.98
N GLY A 137 -11.68 3.99 -6.26
CA GLY A 137 -11.66 5.34 -6.84
C GLY A 137 -10.42 6.15 -6.47
N ILE A 138 -9.48 5.61 -5.69
CA ILE A 138 -8.21 6.28 -5.35
C ILE A 138 -7.12 5.76 -6.29
N VAL A 139 -6.61 6.58 -7.19
CA VAL A 139 -5.66 6.16 -8.24
C VAL A 139 -4.31 5.77 -7.63
N LEU A 140 -3.66 6.66 -6.90
CA LEU A 140 -2.39 6.45 -6.22
C LEU A 140 -2.64 5.96 -4.78
N HIS A 141 -3.27 4.80 -4.63
CA HIS A 141 -3.64 4.28 -3.32
C HIS A 141 -2.42 3.76 -2.55
N THR A 142 -2.07 4.41 -1.42
CA THR A 142 -0.86 4.06 -0.63
C THR A 142 -0.87 2.63 -0.12
N GLY A 143 -2.01 2.13 0.36
CA GLY A 143 -2.17 0.74 0.82
C GLY A 143 -2.16 -0.32 -0.29
N LEU A 144 -2.32 0.06 -1.57
CA LEU A 144 -2.34 -0.85 -2.71
C LEU A 144 -1.08 -0.73 -3.59
N GLY A 145 -0.06 0.00 -3.11
CA GLY A 145 1.23 0.11 -3.80
C GLY A 145 1.42 1.32 -4.70
N ARG A 146 0.55 2.34 -4.60
CA ARG A 146 0.63 3.61 -5.36
C ARG A 146 0.57 3.40 -6.88
N ALA A 147 1.54 3.93 -7.63
CA ALA A 147 1.58 3.89 -9.08
C ALA A 147 1.80 2.46 -9.61
N PRO A 148 0.90 1.93 -10.46
CA PRO A 148 1.21 0.75 -11.25
C PRO A 148 2.29 1.08 -12.29
N LEU A 149 3.19 0.13 -12.57
CA LEU A 149 4.20 0.27 -13.61
C LEU A 149 3.56 0.09 -15.00
N SER A 150 3.91 0.98 -15.93
CA SER A 150 3.58 0.82 -17.35
C SER A 150 4.21 -0.45 -17.95
N LEU A 151 3.63 -0.99 -19.02
CA LEU A 151 4.13 -2.20 -19.69
C LEU A 151 5.61 -2.05 -20.09
N ALA A 152 6.00 -0.90 -20.64
CA ALA A 152 7.40 -0.61 -20.99
C ALA A 152 8.37 -0.80 -19.79
N ALA A 153 7.97 -0.39 -18.58
CA ALA A 153 8.78 -0.57 -17.39
C ALA A 153 8.81 -2.03 -16.92
N GLN A 154 7.69 -2.76 -17.03
CA GLN A 154 7.62 -4.19 -16.73
C GLN A 154 8.49 -5.03 -17.68
N ASP A 155 8.42 -4.75 -18.98
CA ASP A 155 9.22 -5.42 -20.00
C ASP A 155 10.71 -5.14 -19.81
N ASN A 156 11.07 -3.89 -19.49
CA ASN A 156 12.46 -3.54 -19.21
C ASN A 156 12.99 -4.25 -17.96
N LEU A 157 12.18 -4.35 -16.90
CA LEU A 157 12.51 -5.14 -15.72
C LEU A 157 12.76 -6.61 -16.10
N GLN A 158 11.85 -7.25 -16.81
CA GLN A 158 12.00 -8.65 -17.22
C GLN A 158 13.30 -8.86 -18.00
N ARG A 159 13.58 -7.97 -18.97
CA ARG A 159 14.79 -8.00 -19.78
C ARG A 159 16.06 -7.88 -18.94
N ILE A 160 16.16 -6.86 -18.08
CA ILE A 160 17.38 -6.57 -17.28
C ILE A 160 17.55 -7.55 -16.11
N MET A 161 16.47 -8.14 -15.58
CA MET A 161 16.54 -9.11 -14.49
C MET A 161 16.91 -10.51 -14.96
N SER A 162 16.73 -10.82 -16.25
CA SER A 162 17.06 -12.15 -16.80
C SER A 162 18.56 -12.51 -16.80
N GLY A 163 19.44 -11.53 -16.56
CA GLY A 163 20.90 -11.76 -16.53
C GLY A 163 21.73 -10.65 -15.89
N TYR A 164 23.01 -10.64 -16.24
CA TYR A 164 23.94 -9.55 -15.89
C TYR A 164 23.60 -8.28 -16.67
N SER A 165 23.94 -7.12 -16.11
CA SER A 165 23.77 -5.84 -16.80
C SER A 165 24.84 -4.83 -16.40
N ASN A 166 24.95 -3.77 -17.18
CA ASN A 166 25.94 -2.71 -17.07
C ASN A 166 25.61 -1.67 -15.98
N VAL A 167 25.10 -2.12 -14.83
CA VAL A 167 24.61 -1.25 -13.76
C VAL A 167 25.65 -0.22 -13.31
N GLU A 168 26.89 -0.67 -13.11
CA GLU A 168 28.05 0.15 -12.70
C GLU A 168 29.20 -0.01 -13.70
N LEU A 169 28.91 -0.30 -14.97
CA LEU A 169 29.91 -0.51 -16.01
C LEU A 169 29.59 0.38 -17.21
N ASP A 170 30.53 1.21 -17.61
CA ASP A 170 30.49 1.90 -18.90
C ASP A 170 30.90 0.89 -19.99
N THR A 171 30.00 0.59 -20.91
CA THR A 171 30.22 -0.39 -21.98
C THR A 171 31.13 0.12 -23.09
N ALA A 172 31.26 1.44 -23.25
CA ALA A 172 32.17 2.04 -24.23
C ALA A 172 33.61 2.02 -23.74
N THR A 173 33.84 2.28 -22.45
CA THR A 173 35.21 2.34 -21.89
C THR A 173 35.65 1.07 -21.15
N GLY A 174 34.71 0.19 -20.79
CA GLY A 174 34.97 -1.01 -19.98
C GLY A 174 35.33 -0.71 -18.52
N LYS A 175 35.17 0.53 -18.06
CA LYS A 175 35.50 0.96 -16.69
C LYS A 175 34.26 1.03 -15.81
N ARG A 176 34.48 1.10 -14.50
CA ARG A 176 33.40 1.32 -13.54
C ARG A 176 32.73 2.68 -13.80
N GLY A 177 31.42 2.67 -13.97
CA GLY A 177 30.56 3.85 -14.14
C GLY A 177 29.63 4.07 -12.94
N GLU A 178 28.83 5.12 -13.00
CA GLU A 178 27.86 5.44 -11.96
C GLU A 178 26.46 4.95 -12.33
N ARG A 179 25.75 4.39 -11.37
CA ARG A 179 24.38 3.86 -11.61
C ARG A 179 23.39 4.94 -11.99
N THR A 180 23.62 6.14 -11.47
CA THR A 180 22.79 7.31 -11.73
C THR A 180 22.85 7.75 -13.19
N ASP A 181 23.89 7.37 -13.93
CA ASP A 181 24.06 7.74 -15.34
C ASP A 181 22.89 7.25 -16.21
N HIS A 182 22.27 6.11 -15.86
CA HIS A 182 21.13 5.53 -16.59
C HIS A 182 19.86 6.41 -16.57
N VAL A 183 19.72 7.31 -15.59
CA VAL A 183 18.54 8.18 -15.46
C VAL A 183 18.89 9.67 -15.47
N ARG A 184 20.14 10.04 -15.21
CA ARG A 184 20.57 11.44 -15.05
C ARG A 184 20.21 12.29 -16.25
N THR A 185 20.59 11.84 -17.46
CA THR A 185 20.34 12.61 -18.69
C THR A 185 18.86 12.79 -18.95
N LEU A 186 18.05 11.75 -18.74
CA LEU A 186 16.60 11.82 -18.92
C LEU A 186 15.97 12.83 -17.96
N LEU A 187 16.37 12.82 -16.69
CA LEU A 187 15.86 13.77 -15.70
C LEU A 187 16.27 15.20 -16.00
N VAL A 188 17.55 15.42 -16.33
CA VAL A 188 18.07 16.75 -16.72
C VAL A 188 17.28 17.31 -17.90
N GLU A 189 17.04 16.50 -18.94
CA GLU A 189 16.29 16.93 -20.12
C GLU A 189 14.82 17.22 -19.80
N LEU A 190 14.17 16.39 -18.97
CA LEU A 190 12.77 16.58 -18.58
C LEU A 190 12.56 17.82 -17.70
N THR A 191 13.50 18.10 -16.80
CA THR A 191 13.30 19.12 -15.76
C THR A 191 14.04 20.43 -16.03
N GLY A 192 15.01 20.45 -16.94
CA GLY A 192 15.90 21.58 -17.17
C GLY A 192 16.91 21.82 -16.03
N ALA A 193 17.12 20.84 -15.16
CA ALA A 193 18.08 20.94 -14.06
C ALA A 193 19.52 20.76 -14.54
N GLU A 194 20.51 21.22 -13.76
CA GLU A 194 21.93 21.04 -14.15
C GLU A 194 22.45 19.62 -13.89
N ASP A 195 21.87 18.91 -12.91
CA ASP A 195 22.22 17.54 -12.55
C ASP A 195 21.01 16.83 -11.90
N ALA A 196 21.10 15.51 -11.75
CA ALA A 196 20.08 14.68 -11.13
C ALA A 196 20.67 13.46 -10.39
N LEU A 197 20.03 13.09 -9.27
CA LEU A 197 20.33 11.89 -8.47
C LEU A 197 19.05 11.08 -8.20
N LEU A 198 19.24 9.80 -7.90
CA LEU A 198 18.17 8.86 -7.53
C LEU A 198 18.53 8.12 -6.24
N VAL A 199 17.61 8.12 -5.27
CA VAL A 199 17.73 7.45 -3.97
C VAL A 199 16.46 6.67 -3.63
N ASN A 200 16.47 5.87 -2.56
CA ASN A 200 15.46 4.85 -2.25
C ASN A 200 14.00 5.36 -2.21
N ASN A 201 13.75 6.56 -1.66
CA ASN A 201 12.44 7.21 -1.64
C ASN A 201 12.62 8.71 -1.37
N ASN A 202 11.55 9.51 -1.50
CA ASN A 202 11.63 10.96 -1.28
C ASN A 202 12.03 11.33 0.17
N ALA A 203 11.65 10.51 1.16
CA ALA A 203 12.09 10.73 2.54
C ALA A 203 13.62 10.67 2.67
N ALA A 204 14.25 9.70 1.98
CA ALA A 204 15.70 9.61 1.89
C ALA A 204 16.32 10.78 1.09
N ALA A 205 15.61 11.29 0.08
CA ALA A 205 16.06 12.46 -0.69
C ALA A 205 16.12 13.72 0.19
N VAL A 206 15.05 14.00 0.93
CA VAL A 206 14.97 15.11 1.89
C VAL A 206 16.04 14.94 2.98
N PHE A 207 16.11 13.77 3.60
CA PHE A 207 17.10 13.46 4.64
C PHE A 207 18.54 13.66 4.16
N LEU A 208 18.89 13.10 2.99
CA LEU A 208 20.24 13.18 2.44
C LEU A 208 20.60 14.63 2.08
N SER A 209 19.66 15.39 1.53
CA SER A 209 19.85 16.79 1.16
C SER A 209 20.10 17.65 2.40
N LEU A 210 19.26 17.52 3.43
CA LEU A 210 19.41 18.21 4.71
C LEU A 210 20.71 17.85 5.42
N ASN A 211 21.00 16.55 5.54
CA ASN A 211 22.22 16.07 6.17
C ASN A 211 23.47 16.59 5.44
N THR A 212 23.45 16.63 4.11
CA THR A 212 24.61 17.11 3.36
C THR A 212 24.81 18.61 3.51
N LEU A 213 23.73 19.38 3.45
CA LEU A 213 23.79 20.83 3.28
C LEU A 213 23.77 21.61 4.60
N ALA A 214 23.19 21.04 5.66
CA ALA A 214 22.93 21.74 6.91
C ALA A 214 23.25 20.95 8.19
N PHE A 215 24.03 19.86 8.13
CA PHE A 215 24.41 19.11 9.34
C PHE A 215 25.13 19.98 10.37
N GLY A 216 24.64 19.96 11.61
CA GLY A 216 25.11 20.76 12.73
C GLY A 216 24.80 22.26 12.61
N ARG A 217 24.04 22.67 11.60
CA ARG A 217 23.72 24.08 11.28
C ARG A 217 22.22 24.29 11.18
N GLU A 218 21.80 25.55 11.04
CA GLU A 218 20.39 25.91 11.01
C GLU A 218 19.80 25.74 9.60
N ALA A 219 18.59 25.17 9.52
CA ALA A 219 17.76 25.24 8.33
C ALA A 219 16.42 25.88 8.65
N ILE A 220 16.06 26.92 7.90
CA ILE A 220 14.84 27.69 8.13
C ILE A 220 13.67 27.04 7.38
N ILE A 221 12.51 26.96 8.03
CA ILE A 221 11.27 26.42 7.42
C ILE A 221 10.04 27.13 7.99
N SER A 222 9.00 27.33 7.16
CA SER A 222 7.71 27.84 7.65
C SER A 222 7.02 26.85 8.58
N ARG A 223 6.43 27.34 9.68
CA ARG A 223 5.55 26.54 10.57
C ARG A 223 4.37 25.91 9.81
N GLY A 224 3.85 26.60 8.81
CA GLY A 224 2.75 26.12 7.96
C GLY A 224 3.12 24.95 7.04
N GLN A 225 4.42 24.61 6.96
CA GLN A 225 4.98 23.56 6.10
C GLN A 225 5.54 22.38 6.91
N LEU A 226 5.32 22.33 8.23
CA LEU A 226 5.71 21.21 9.09
C LEU A 226 4.73 20.04 8.95
N VAL A 227 4.78 19.39 7.78
CA VAL A 227 3.78 18.39 7.37
C VAL A 227 4.06 17.00 7.93
N GLU A 228 2.98 16.26 8.17
CA GLU A 228 2.99 14.80 8.35
C GLU A 228 2.37 14.16 7.10
N ILE A 229 3.14 13.33 6.39
CA ILE A 229 2.70 12.65 5.18
C ILE A 229 2.63 11.14 5.44
N GLY A 230 1.46 10.56 5.19
CA GLY A 230 1.20 9.17 5.58
C GLY A 230 1.17 9.03 7.10
N GLY A 231 1.53 7.86 7.62
CA GLY A 231 1.47 7.56 9.06
C GLY A 231 2.81 7.60 9.81
N SER A 232 3.92 7.99 9.17
CA SER A 232 5.25 7.96 9.81
C SER A 232 6.29 8.96 9.30
N PHE A 233 6.02 9.69 8.20
CA PHE A 233 6.94 10.72 7.74
C PHE A 233 6.51 12.09 8.25
N ARG A 234 7.36 12.70 9.08
CA ARG A 234 7.16 14.03 9.67
C ARG A 234 8.38 14.87 9.40
N ILE A 235 8.22 16.00 8.71
CA ILE A 235 9.35 16.88 8.38
C ILE A 235 10.18 17.25 9.62
N PRO A 236 9.58 17.64 10.77
CA PRO A 236 10.36 17.96 11.98
C PRO A 236 11.28 16.83 12.43
N GLU A 237 10.77 15.59 12.47
CA GLU A 237 11.53 14.42 12.91
C GLU A 237 12.64 14.07 11.91
N VAL A 238 12.38 14.24 10.60
CA VAL A 238 13.39 14.03 9.56
C VAL A 238 14.48 15.08 9.62
N MET A 239 14.15 16.36 9.83
CA MET A 239 15.13 17.44 10.00
C MET A 239 16.03 17.19 11.22
N GLU A 240 15.42 16.85 12.36
CA GLU A 240 16.17 16.50 13.58
C GLU A 240 17.11 15.30 13.34
N LYS A 241 16.61 14.20 12.76
CA LYS A 241 17.42 13.01 12.48
C LYS A 241 18.49 13.23 11.41
N SER A 242 18.29 14.20 10.52
CA SER A 242 19.31 14.62 9.55
C SER A 242 20.48 15.35 10.20
N GLY A 243 20.39 15.66 11.50
CA GLY A 243 21.39 16.40 12.27
C GLY A 243 21.30 17.91 12.05
N VAL A 244 20.15 18.41 11.58
CA VAL A 244 19.92 19.83 11.29
C VAL A 244 19.23 20.49 12.49
N ILE A 245 19.62 21.73 12.78
CA ILE A 245 18.94 22.56 13.77
C ILE A 245 17.77 23.25 13.06
N MET A 246 16.55 22.74 13.25
CA MET A 246 15.37 23.31 12.62
C MET A 246 15.05 24.71 13.19
N ARG A 247 14.95 25.72 12.31
CA ARG A 247 14.58 27.09 12.65
C ARG A 247 13.22 27.43 12.03
N GLU A 248 12.17 27.18 12.79
CA GLU A 248 10.79 27.42 12.34
C GLU A 248 10.40 28.91 12.39
N VAL A 249 9.72 29.40 11.34
CA VAL A 249 9.33 30.81 11.16
C VAL A 249 7.86 30.98 10.82
N GLY A 250 7.35 32.21 10.96
CA GLY A 250 5.94 32.55 10.70
C GLY A 250 4.98 31.88 11.68
N THR A 251 3.73 31.72 11.26
CA THR A 251 2.67 30.96 11.94
C THR A 251 2.12 29.86 11.04
N THR A 252 1.24 29.01 11.57
CA THR A 252 0.60 27.92 10.81
C THR A 252 -0.07 28.41 9.53
N ASN A 253 -0.80 29.52 9.59
CA ASN A 253 -1.59 30.03 8.47
C ASN A 253 -0.90 31.16 7.70
N ARG A 254 0.06 31.88 8.30
CA ARG A 254 0.69 33.05 7.68
C ARG A 254 2.18 33.03 7.86
N THR A 255 2.91 33.07 6.76
CA THR A 255 4.36 33.30 6.76
C THR A 255 4.67 34.42 5.79
N LYS A 256 5.51 35.36 6.21
CA LYS A 256 5.97 36.50 5.42
C LYS A 256 7.45 36.34 5.08
N LEU A 257 7.90 37.01 4.02
CA LEU A 257 9.32 37.03 3.67
C LEU A 257 10.19 37.58 4.82
N SER A 258 9.68 38.55 5.57
CA SER A 258 10.35 39.09 6.76
C SER A 258 10.60 38.06 7.85
N ASP A 259 9.76 37.02 7.96
CA ASP A 259 9.94 35.97 8.96
C ASP A 259 11.17 35.11 8.65
N TYR A 260 11.42 34.84 7.35
CA TYR A 260 12.65 34.20 6.88
C TYR A 260 13.86 35.11 7.13
N ALA A 261 13.82 36.36 6.66
CA ALA A 261 14.95 37.29 6.77
C ALA A 261 15.38 37.52 8.23
N ASN A 262 14.42 37.71 9.15
CA ASN A 262 14.70 37.93 10.57
C ASN A 262 15.26 36.69 11.29
N ALA A 263 15.07 35.50 10.73
CA ALA A 263 15.56 34.25 11.31
C ALA A 263 16.95 33.84 10.80
N MET A 264 17.46 34.50 9.77
CA MET A 264 18.79 34.22 9.22
C MET A 264 19.89 34.67 10.18
N THR A 265 20.85 33.77 10.39
CA THR A 265 22.03 33.98 11.23
C THR A 265 23.29 33.49 10.49
N GLU A 266 24.47 33.70 11.07
CA GLU A 266 25.72 33.10 10.60
C GLU A 266 25.67 31.55 10.60
N ASN A 267 24.78 30.95 11.39
CA ASN A 267 24.61 29.50 11.46
C ASN A 267 23.63 28.96 10.42
N THR A 268 22.90 29.82 9.68
CA THR A 268 21.98 29.39 8.63
C THR A 268 22.74 28.76 7.46
N ALA A 269 22.32 27.55 7.08
CA ALA A 269 22.96 26.74 6.05
C ALA A 269 22.02 26.31 4.92
N ALA A 270 20.70 26.36 5.13
CA ALA A 270 19.71 26.08 4.10
C ALA A 270 18.38 26.78 4.44
N ILE A 271 17.56 27.03 3.41
CA ILE A 271 16.12 27.24 3.58
C ILE A 271 15.40 26.03 3.00
N VAL A 272 14.40 25.53 3.72
CA VAL A 272 13.55 24.43 3.30
C VAL A 272 12.17 24.99 2.98
N VAL A 273 11.69 24.67 1.78
CA VAL A 273 10.30 24.90 1.38
C VAL A 273 9.69 23.52 1.16
N ALA A 274 8.54 23.23 1.76
CA ALA A 274 7.85 21.96 1.56
C ALA A 274 6.44 22.19 1.01
N HIS A 275 6.10 21.48 -0.06
CA HIS A 275 4.77 21.55 -0.64
C HIS A 275 3.76 20.82 0.26
N THR A 276 2.65 21.47 0.58
CA THR A 276 1.56 20.93 1.42
C THR A 276 0.69 19.94 0.64
N SER A 277 1.30 18.94 0.01
CA SER A 277 0.65 18.04 -0.96
C SER A 277 -0.58 17.28 -0.44
N ASN A 278 -0.71 17.05 0.88
CA ASN A 278 -1.75 16.20 1.47
C ASN A 278 -2.78 16.95 2.34
N TYR A 279 -2.69 18.27 2.48
CA TYR A 279 -3.75 19.10 3.10
C TYR A 279 -3.75 20.52 2.53
N ARG A 280 -4.77 21.30 2.86
CA ARG A 280 -4.82 22.74 2.56
C ARG A 280 -5.31 23.50 3.77
N ILE A 281 -4.75 24.68 4.01
CA ILE A 281 -5.24 25.62 5.03
C ILE A 281 -6.17 26.61 4.32
N MET A 282 -7.40 26.75 4.82
CA MET A 282 -8.42 27.64 4.24
C MET A 282 -8.67 28.84 5.16
N GLY A 283 -9.08 29.97 4.59
CA GLY A 283 -9.38 31.21 5.32
C GLY A 283 -8.26 32.25 5.22
N PHE A 284 -7.93 32.94 6.32
CA PHE A 284 -6.88 33.95 6.36
C PHE A 284 -5.49 33.30 6.31
N THR A 285 -5.00 33.07 5.10
CA THR A 285 -3.71 32.43 4.84
C THR A 285 -2.79 33.34 4.03
N GLU A 286 -1.49 33.16 4.22
CA GLU A 286 -0.44 33.91 3.53
C GLU A 286 0.78 32.99 3.41
N GLU A 287 1.23 32.74 2.18
CA GLU A 287 2.43 31.96 1.87
C GLU A 287 3.35 32.79 0.99
N VAL A 288 4.66 32.67 1.20
CA VAL A 288 5.67 33.40 0.43
C VAL A 288 5.92 32.67 -0.88
N GLU A 289 5.97 33.40 -2.00
CA GLU A 289 6.29 32.77 -3.28
C GLU A 289 7.70 32.19 -3.25
N LEU A 290 7.87 30.98 -3.82
CA LEU A 290 9.16 30.27 -3.83
C LEU A 290 10.29 31.14 -4.39
N LYS A 291 10.02 31.90 -5.47
CA LYS A 291 11.01 32.78 -6.06
C LYS A 291 11.54 33.83 -5.08
N GLN A 292 10.66 34.43 -4.27
CA GLN A 292 11.08 35.43 -3.27
C GLN A 292 11.96 34.80 -2.18
N VAL A 293 11.67 33.56 -1.80
CA VAL A 293 12.50 32.79 -0.85
C VAL A 293 13.88 32.50 -1.46
N CYS A 294 13.94 32.08 -2.73
CA CYS A 294 15.18 31.83 -3.45
C CYS A 294 16.02 33.11 -3.59
N ASP A 295 15.42 34.21 -4.03
CA ASP A 295 16.10 35.50 -4.18
C ASP A 295 16.75 35.92 -2.84
N LEU A 296 16.00 35.85 -1.72
CA LEU A 296 16.52 36.13 -0.38
C LEU A 296 17.64 35.17 0.03
N ALA A 297 17.50 33.87 -0.21
CA ALA A 297 18.52 32.89 0.16
C ALA A 297 19.84 33.13 -0.61
N HIS A 298 19.75 33.49 -1.88
CA HIS A 298 20.89 33.72 -2.76
C HIS A 298 21.65 35.01 -2.42
N GLU A 299 20.96 36.07 -1.94
CA GLU A 299 21.60 37.27 -1.37
C GLU A 299 22.57 36.92 -0.22
N HIS A 300 22.31 35.81 0.48
CA HIS A 300 23.12 35.29 1.57
C HIS A 300 23.93 34.03 1.22
N ASN A 301 23.97 33.61 -0.06
CA ASN A 301 24.66 32.41 -0.55
C ASN A 301 24.25 31.11 0.19
N ILE A 302 22.96 30.99 0.51
CA ILE A 302 22.35 29.83 1.17
C ILE A 302 21.51 29.07 0.13
N PRO A 303 21.61 27.73 0.05
CA PRO A 303 20.78 26.92 -0.85
C PRO A 303 19.32 26.82 -0.38
N VAL A 304 18.40 26.79 -1.34
CA VAL A 304 17.00 26.42 -1.10
C VAL A 304 16.75 24.95 -1.46
N ILE A 305 16.25 24.18 -0.50
CA ILE A 305 15.77 22.80 -0.69
C ILE A 305 14.25 22.86 -0.80
N HIS A 306 13.71 22.54 -1.98
CA HIS A 306 12.27 22.45 -2.21
C HIS A 306 11.81 20.99 -2.23
N ASP A 307 11.14 20.55 -1.16
CA ASP A 307 10.45 19.26 -1.15
C ASP A 307 9.10 19.38 -1.83
N LEU A 308 9.07 19.14 -3.14
CA LEU A 308 7.85 19.20 -3.95
C LEU A 308 6.96 17.98 -3.70
N GLY A 309 7.55 16.83 -3.39
CA GLY A 309 6.84 15.61 -3.01
C GLY A 309 6.17 14.85 -4.15
N ALA A 310 5.23 15.48 -4.89
CA ALA A 310 4.40 14.85 -5.92
C ALA A 310 5.16 14.52 -7.21
N GLY A 311 6.07 15.41 -7.63
CA GLY A 311 6.95 15.18 -8.79
C GLY A 311 6.24 15.30 -10.14
N VAL A 312 5.36 16.28 -10.29
CA VAL A 312 4.66 16.53 -11.55
C VAL A 312 5.63 17.16 -12.57
N ILE A 313 5.80 16.51 -13.72
CA ILE A 313 6.68 16.97 -14.82
C ILE A 313 5.87 17.41 -16.05
N VAL A 314 4.59 17.03 -16.13
CA VAL A 314 3.68 17.39 -17.23
C VAL A 314 2.59 18.32 -16.71
N ASN A 315 2.26 19.34 -17.49
CA ASN A 315 1.24 20.31 -17.10
C ASN A 315 -0.16 19.66 -17.10
N PHE A 316 -0.65 19.38 -15.90
CA PHE A 316 -1.97 18.79 -15.69
C PHE A 316 -3.11 19.58 -16.31
N ARG A 317 -3.01 20.90 -16.38
CA ARG A 317 -4.07 21.73 -16.97
C ARG A 317 -4.23 21.49 -18.46
N GLU A 318 -3.15 21.14 -19.16
CA GLU A 318 -3.20 20.74 -20.58
C GLU A 318 -3.89 19.39 -20.78
N LEU A 319 -3.98 18.58 -19.72
CA LEU A 319 -4.66 17.29 -19.69
C LEU A 319 -6.10 17.38 -19.14
N GLY A 320 -6.61 18.60 -18.89
CA GLY A 320 -7.92 18.79 -18.26
C GLY A 320 -7.95 18.43 -16.76
N LEU A 321 -6.79 18.33 -16.12
CA LEU A 321 -6.65 17.99 -14.70
C LEU A 321 -6.41 19.25 -13.83
N PRO A 322 -6.69 19.19 -12.52
CA PRO A 322 -6.41 20.27 -11.58
C PRO A 322 -4.94 20.69 -11.57
N TYR A 323 -4.69 21.94 -11.19
CA TYR A 323 -3.33 22.45 -11.08
C TYR A 323 -2.56 21.78 -9.94
N GLU A 324 -1.36 21.30 -10.25
CA GLU A 324 -0.34 20.88 -9.29
C GLU A 324 1.00 21.49 -9.73
N PRO A 325 1.87 21.95 -8.81
CA PRO A 325 3.12 22.61 -9.19
C PRO A 325 4.08 21.68 -9.90
N LEU A 326 4.75 22.21 -10.94
CA LEU A 326 5.71 21.45 -11.74
C LEU A 326 7.10 21.44 -11.11
N VAL A 327 7.87 20.38 -11.38
CA VAL A 327 9.31 20.35 -11.06
C VAL A 327 10.03 21.50 -11.76
N GLN A 328 9.65 21.79 -13.01
CA GLN A 328 10.21 22.88 -13.82
C GLN A 328 9.89 24.26 -13.25
N ASP A 329 8.72 24.45 -12.61
CA ASP A 329 8.38 25.71 -11.94
C ASP A 329 9.37 25.98 -10.79
N SER A 330 9.72 24.93 -10.05
CA SER A 330 10.66 25.02 -8.93
C SER A 330 12.08 25.38 -9.37
N ILE A 331 12.54 24.77 -10.47
CA ILE A 331 13.82 25.09 -11.11
C ILE A 331 13.82 26.55 -11.58
N SER A 332 12.76 26.97 -12.27
CA SER A 332 12.61 28.33 -12.82
C SER A 332 12.52 29.40 -11.74
N ALA A 333 11.97 29.05 -10.56
CA ALA A 333 11.94 29.92 -9.38
C ALA A 333 13.31 30.05 -8.68
N GLY A 334 14.32 29.27 -9.09
CA GLY A 334 15.68 29.33 -8.55
C GLY A 334 15.95 28.38 -7.38
N ALA A 335 15.12 27.37 -7.15
CA ALA A 335 15.41 26.38 -6.11
C ALA A 335 16.67 25.57 -6.46
N ASP A 336 17.56 25.40 -5.48
CA ASP A 336 18.86 24.77 -5.67
C ASP A 336 18.82 23.24 -5.69
N VAL A 337 17.92 22.67 -4.87
CA VAL A 337 17.72 21.22 -4.72
C VAL A 337 16.23 20.94 -4.61
N ILE A 338 15.68 20.20 -5.57
CA ILE A 338 14.27 19.83 -5.61
C ILE A 338 14.17 18.33 -5.38
N THR A 339 13.32 17.92 -4.43
CA THR A 339 13.08 16.50 -4.12
C THR A 339 11.64 16.09 -4.39
N PHE A 340 11.45 14.92 -4.98
CA PHE A 340 10.11 14.36 -5.22
C PHE A 340 10.10 12.83 -5.32
N SER A 341 8.90 12.24 -5.24
CA SER A 341 8.68 10.80 -5.27
C SER A 341 8.56 10.25 -6.69
N GLY A 342 9.13 9.06 -6.93
CA GLY A 342 9.05 8.38 -8.22
C GLY A 342 7.78 7.57 -8.46
N ASP A 343 7.11 7.13 -7.40
CA ASP A 343 5.94 6.23 -7.41
C ASP A 343 4.61 6.95 -7.16
N LYS A 344 4.59 8.27 -7.36
CA LYS A 344 3.37 9.08 -7.36
C LYS A 344 2.94 9.36 -8.80
N VAL A 345 2.77 10.63 -9.16
CA VAL A 345 2.34 11.06 -10.49
C VAL A 345 3.36 10.68 -11.57
N LEU A 346 4.65 10.63 -11.22
CA LEU A 346 5.71 10.20 -12.14
C LEU A 346 5.51 8.78 -12.69
N GLY A 347 4.70 7.94 -12.03
CA GLY A 347 4.32 6.62 -12.54
C GLY A 347 5.44 5.56 -12.56
N GLY A 348 6.53 5.82 -11.85
CA GLY A 348 7.68 4.93 -11.75
C GLY A 348 7.64 4.03 -10.51
N PRO A 349 8.74 3.30 -10.25
CA PRO A 349 8.92 2.58 -9.00
C PRO A 349 9.17 3.54 -7.82
N GLN A 350 9.10 3.02 -6.59
CA GLN A 350 9.48 3.80 -5.42
C GLN A 350 10.92 4.31 -5.56
N ALA A 351 11.06 5.64 -5.53
CA ALA A 351 12.34 6.34 -5.55
C ALA A 351 12.17 7.76 -5.01
N GLY A 352 13.27 8.36 -4.59
CA GLY A 352 13.42 9.78 -4.34
C GLY A 352 14.30 10.36 -5.42
N LEU A 353 13.76 11.30 -6.17
CA LEU A 353 14.48 12.02 -7.20
C LEU A 353 14.99 13.32 -6.61
N ILE A 354 16.24 13.66 -6.92
CA ILE A 354 16.87 14.92 -6.52
C ILE A 354 17.36 15.58 -7.81
N VAL A 355 16.81 16.73 -8.16
CA VAL A 355 17.25 17.52 -9.33
C VAL A 355 17.61 18.93 -8.88
N GLY A 356 18.51 19.60 -9.58
CA GLY A 356 18.84 20.99 -9.27
C GLY A 356 20.23 21.40 -9.73
N ALA A 357 20.83 22.34 -9.01
CA ALA A 357 22.13 22.89 -9.35
C ALA A 357 23.28 21.90 -9.03
N LYS A 358 24.19 21.74 -10.01
CA LYS A 358 25.27 20.76 -10.00
C LYS A 358 26.21 20.94 -8.81
N LYS A 359 26.45 22.19 -8.40
CA LYS A 359 27.26 22.54 -7.23
C LYS A 359 26.78 21.80 -5.97
N TRP A 360 25.47 21.73 -5.75
CA TRP A 360 24.88 21.13 -4.55
C TRP A 360 24.70 19.63 -4.70
N LEU A 361 24.23 19.17 -5.86
CA LEU A 361 24.06 17.74 -6.14
C LEU A 361 25.40 16.99 -6.10
N THR A 362 26.51 17.61 -6.52
CA THR A 362 27.85 17.03 -6.37
C THR A 362 28.21 16.79 -4.90
N LYS A 363 27.82 17.68 -3.99
CA LYS A 363 28.05 17.48 -2.54
C LYS A 363 27.17 16.34 -2.01
N ILE A 364 25.90 16.31 -2.40
CA ILE A 364 24.92 15.29 -2.00
C ILE A 364 25.38 13.90 -2.45
N HIS A 365 25.84 13.79 -3.69
CA HIS A 365 26.35 12.54 -4.25
C HIS A 365 27.57 11.99 -3.49
N LYS A 366 28.46 12.87 -3.02
CA LYS A 366 29.67 12.50 -2.27
C LYS A 366 29.39 12.13 -0.81
N ASN A 367 28.19 12.39 -0.29
CA ASN A 367 27.85 12.03 1.07
C ASN A 367 27.84 10.50 1.22
N PRO A 368 28.57 9.90 2.18
CA PRO A 368 28.60 8.45 2.38
C PRO A 368 27.21 7.82 2.61
N ILE A 369 26.24 8.58 3.13
CA ILE A 369 24.85 8.13 3.30
C ILE A 369 24.20 7.80 1.95
N MET A 370 24.66 8.39 0.84
CA MET A 370 24.23 8.02 -0.52
C MET A 370 24.34 6.50 -0.75
N ARG A 371 25.36 5.85 -0.17
CA ARG A 371 25.53 4.39 -0.27
C ARG A 371 24.49 3.60 0.54
N VAL A 372 23.97 4.16 1.62
CA VAL A 372 22.93 3.59 2.48
C VAL A 372 21.57 3.69 1.79
N VAL A 373 21.26 4.85 1.20
CA VAL A 373 19.96 5.12 0.55
C VAL A 373 19.95 4.80 -0.94
N ARG A 374 20.95 4.08 -1.44
CA ARG A 374 21.11 3.77 -2.86
C ARG A 374 20.00 2.82 -3.34
N CYS A 375 19.35 3.17 -4.45
CA CYS A 375 18.39 2.29 -5.12
C CYS A 375 19.02 0.98 -5.60
N ASP A 376 18.26 -0.11 -5.68
CA ASP A 376 18.71 -1.38 -6.26
C ASP A 376 18.55 -1.39 -7.81
N LYS A 377 18.95 -2.49 -8.47
CA LYS A 377 18.99 -2.59 -9.95
C LYS A 377 17.59 -2.47 -10.56
N LEU A 378 16.57 -3.00 -9.88
CA LEU A 378 15.20 -3.03 -10.35
C LEU A 378 14.67 -1.60 -10.49
N ILE A 379 14.90 -0.75 -9.48
CA ILE A 379 14.45 0.65 -9.51
C ILE A 379 15.04 1.40 -10.71
N TYR A 380 16.34 1.26 -11.00
CA TYR A 380 16.93 1.96 -12.15
C TYR A 380 16.36 1.48 -13.48
N ALA A 381 16.19 0.16 -13.67
CA ALA A 381 15.64 -0.39 -14.90
C ALA A 381 14.18 0.06 -15.12
N ALA A 382 13.35 0.02 -14.08
CA ALA A 382 11.97 0.50 -14.18
C ALA A 382 11.91 2.02 -14.39
N MET A 383 12.69 2.78 -13.63
CA MET A 383 12.71 4.25 -13.71
C MET A 383 13.19 4.76 -15.07
N GLU A 384 14.26 4.17 -15.64
CA GLU A 384 14.74 4.52 -16.97
C GLU A 384 13.64 4.40 -18.03
N ALA A 385 12.96 3.26 -18.07
CA ALA A 385 11.87 3.02 -19.01
C ALA A 385 10.67 3.95 -18.76
N THR A 386 10.32 4.22 -17.50
CA THR A 386 9.28 5.20 -17.15
C THR A 386 9.63 6.59 -17.68
N LEU A 387 10.85 7.08 -17.43
CA LEU A 387 11.29 8.40 -17.87
C LEU A 387 11.32 8.50 -19.41
N GLN A 388 11.68 7.42 -20.10
CA GLN A 388 11.67 7.38 -21.57
C GLN A 388 10.26 7.60 -22.15
N LEU A 389 9.19 7.17 -21.47
CA LEU A 389 7.81 7.40 -21.94
C LEU A 389 7.49 8.89 -22.07
N TYR A 390 8.05 9.75 -21.22
CA TYR A 390 7.80 11.19 -21.24
C TYR A 390 8.30 11.89 -22.52
N PHE A 391 9.15 11.22 -23.30
CA PHE A 391 9.63 11.72 -24.59
C PHE A 391 8.80 11.20 -25.78
N GLN A 392 7.75 10.43 -25.54
CA GLN A 392 6.96 9.79 -26.59
C GLN A 392 5.67 10.56 -26.88
N ASN A 393 5.26 10.59 -28.14
CA ASN A 393 4.03 11.26 -28.58
C ASN A 393 2.75 10.59 -28.05
N ASN A 394 2.81 9.30 -27.72
CA ASN A 394 1.72 8.48 -27.18
C ASN A 394 1.80 8.33 -25.65
N LEU A 395 2.41 9.30 -24.94
CA LEU A 395 2.60 9.26 -23.49
C LEU A 395 1.32 8.88 -22.72
N LEU A 396 0.17 9.49 -23.04
CA LEU A 396 -1.08 9.25 -22.31
C LEU A 396 -1.64 7.83 -22.52
N GLN A 397 -1.28 7.17 -23.63
CA GLN A 397 -1.71 5.80 -23.92
C GLN A 397 -0.81 4.78 -23.23
N GLU A 398 0.50 5.04 -23.19
CA GLU A 398 1.51 4.10 -22.67
C GLU A 398 1.73 4.25 -21.16
N HIS A 399 1.57 5.45 -20.61
CA HIS A 399 1.87 5.73 -19.21
C HIS A 399 0.69 5.39 -18.30
N ALA A 400 0.80 4.32 -17.51
CA ALA A 400 -0.30 3.76 -16.73
C ALA A 400 -1.04 4.78 -15.84
N VAL A 401 -0.30 5.59 -15.06
CA VAL A 401 -0.92 6.59 -14.16
C VAL A 401 -1.59 7.72 -14.93
N LEU A 402 -0.86 8.39 -15.84
CA LEU A 402 -1.41 9.47 -16.65
C LEU A 402 -2.63 9.03 -17.45
N ARG A 403 -2.60 7.82 -18.04
CA ARG A 403 -3.76 7.22 -18.73
C ARG A 403 -4.99 7.21 -17.84
N ILE A 404 -4.86 6.65 -16.63
CA ILE A 404 -5.95 6.58 -15.66
C ILE A 404 -6.43 7.98 -15.29
N LEU A 405 -5.52 8.91 -15.00
CA LEU A 405 -5.87 10.26 -14.57
C LEU A 405 -6.62 11.03 -15.67
N SER A 406 -6.11 11.03 -16.91
CA SER A 406 -6.67 11.78 -18.04
C SER A 406 -7.88 11.12 -18.70
N GLU A 407 -8.24 9.89 -18.32
CA GLU A 407 -9.39 9.19 -18.87
C GLU A 407 -10.71 9.94 -18.57
N SER A 408 -11.60 10.00 -19.56
CA SER A 408 -12.92 10.61 -19.37
C SER A 408 -13.85 9.71 -18.53
N PRO A 409 -14.77 10.29 -17.73
CA PRO A 409 -15.71 9.52 -16.93
C PRO A 409 -16.60 8.58 -17.77
N GLU A 410 -16.83 8.90 -19.04
CA GLU A 410 -17.63 8.08 -19.95
C GLU A 410 -16.99 6.71 -20.22
N GLU A 411 -15.67 6.60 -20.21
CA GLU A 411 -15.00 5.29 -20.38
C GLU A 411 -15.22 4.40 -19.14
N ALA A 412 -15.14 4.96 -17.94
CA ALA A 412 -15.52 4.25 -16.72
C ALA A 412 -17.00 3.82 -16.75
N LYS A 413 -17.89 4.67 -17.27
CA LYS A 413 -19.31 4.33 -17.46
C LYS A 413 -19.51 3.17 -18.44
N LYS A 414 -18.84 3.19 -19.60
CA LYS A 414 -18.91 2.09 -20.58
C LYS A 414 -18.46 0.77 -19.97
N ARG A 415 -17.38 0.77 -19.18
CA ARG A 415 -16.93 -0.42 -18.45
C ARG A 415 -17.98 -0.89 -17.44
N ALA A 416 -18.64 0.02 -16.73
CA ALA A 416 -19.71 -0.33 -15.79
C ALA A 416 -20.92 -0.95 -16.51
N GLU A 417 -21.33 -0.39 -17.64
CA GLU A 417 -22.42 -0.90 -18.48
C GLU A 417 -22.09 -2.29 -19.04
N HIS A 418 -20.86 -2.50 -19.48
CA HIS A 418 -20.38 -3.81 -19.95
C HIS A 418 -20.43 -4.86 -18.83
N ILE A 419 -19.91 -4.55 -17.63
CA ILE A 419 -19.97 -5.47 -16.49
C ILE A 419 -21.44 -5.79 -16.15
N LEU A 420 -22.32 -4.78 -16.09
CA LEU A 420 -23.71 -4.97 -15.72
C LEU A 420 -24.48 -5.85 -16.71
N ALA A 421 -24.18 -5.73 -18.01
CA ALA A 421 -24.79 -6.54 -19.06
C ALA A 421 -24.47 -8.04 -18.94
N GLU A 422 -23.34 -8.39 -18.33
CA GLU A 422 -22.86 -9.77 -18.16
C GLU A 422 -23.25 -10.40 -16.80
N ILE A 423 -24.01 -9.68 -15.97
CA ILE A 423 -24.54 -10.18 -14.70
C ILE A 423 -25.99 -10.65 -14.89
N ASN A 424 -26.35 -11.76 -14.25
CA ASN A 424 -27.72 -12.29 -14.32
C ASN A 424 -28.74 -11.25 -13.80
N PRO A 425 -29.84 -10.96 -14.55
CA PRO A 425 -30.83 -9.97 -14.14
C PRO A 425 -31.45 -10.20 -12.75
N SER A 426 -31.60 -11.46 -12.34
CA SER A 426 -32.12 -11.80 -11.00
C SER A 426 -31.16 -11.39 -9.88
N VAL A 427 -29.85 -11.47 -10.13
CA VAL A 427 -28.79 -11.01 -9.22
C VAL A 427 -28.78 -9.48 -9.17
N VAL A 428 -28.92 -8.82 -10.33
CA VAL A 428 -29.05 -7.37 -10.41
C VAL A 428 -30.21 -6.87 -9.56
N GLU A 429 -31.38 -7.52 -9.63
CA GLU A 429 -32.54 -7.17 -8.82
C GLU A 429 -32.31 -7.45 -7.33
N GLN A 430 -31.77 -8.63 -6.98
CA GLN A 430 -31.55 -9.04 -5.59
C GLN A 430 -30.63 -8.09 -4.81
N TYR A 431 -29.55 -7.62 -5.45
CA TYR A 431 -28.55 -6.71 -4.87
C TYR A 431 -28.75 -5.26 -5.31
N LYS A 432 -29.85 -4.95 -6.03
CA LYS A 432 -30.17 -3.64 -6.61
C LYS A 432 -28.95 -2.95 -7.23
N ILE A 433 -28.26 -3.69 -8.10
CA ILE A 433 -27.01 -3.22 -8.69
C ILE A 433 -27.31 -2.06 -9.64
N SER A 434 -26.70 -0.90 -9.40
CA SER A 434 -26.84 0.30 -10.24
C SER A 434 -25.50 0.89 -10.65
N ILE A 435 -25.52 1.73 -11.68
CA ILE A 435 -24.37 2.52 -12.12
C ILE A 435 -24.60 3.95 -11.65
N GLU A 436 -23.72 4.48 -10.82
CA GLU A 436 -23.86 5.80 -10.21
C GLU A 436 -22.63 6.67 -10.52
N PRO A 437 -22.79 7.98 -10.73
CA PRO A 437 -21.67 8.92 -10.75
C PRO A 437 -20.89 8.86 -9.43
N SER A 438 -19.57 8.96 -9.52
CA SER A 438 -18.68 8.97 -8.36
C SER A 438 -17.57 10.01 -8.45
N ASP A 439 -17.00 10.34 -7.29
CA ASP A 439 -15.89 11.27 -7.14
C ASP A 439 -14.63 10.47 -6.78
N ALA A 440 -13.84 10.14 -7.80
CA ALA A 440 -12.52 9.53 -7.63
C ALA A 440 -11.49 10.55 -7.11
N GLN A 441 -10.39 10.05 -6.59
CA GLN A 441 -9.30 10.84 -5.97
C GLN A 441 -7.95 10.49 -6.58
N PHE A 442 -7.04 11.46 -6.61
CA PHE A 442 -5.65 11.24 -7.02
C PHE A 442 -4.93 10.28 -6.08
N GLY A 443 -5.02 10.47 -4.77
CA GLY A 443 -4.35 9.63 -3.76
C GLY A 443 -2.90 10.02 -3.47
N SER A 444 -2.21 9.22 -2.65
CA SER A 444 -0.81 9.41 -2.22
C SER A 444 -0.46 10.78 -1.64
N GLY A 445 -1.46 11.44 -1.05
CA GLY A 445 -1.32 12.76 -0.48
C GLY A 445 -0.90 13.78 -1.53
N ALA A 446 -1.48 13.72 -2.73
CA ALA A 446 -1.46 14.79 -3.72
C ALA A 446 -2.90 15.28 -3.93
N LEU A 447 -3.07 16.58 -4.22
CA LEU A 447 -4.35 17.21 -4.57
C LEU A 447 -5.53 16.78 -3.65
N PRO A 448 -5.46 17.05 -2.34
CA PRO A 448 -6.33 16.43 -1.34
C PRO A 448 -7.79 16.91 -1.39
N LEU A 449 -8.04 18.06 -2.03
CA LEU A 449 -9.38 18.63 -2.21
C LEU A 449 -9.95 18.40 -3.59
N GLU A 450 -9.13 17.95 -4.54
CA GLU A 450 -9.56 17.80 -5.93
C GLU A 450 -10.21 16.44 -6.16
N LYS A 451 -11.20 16.43 -7.04
CA LYS A 451 -11.97 15.24 -7.40
C LYS A 451 -11.86 14.98 -8.88
N LEU A 452 -11.90 13.70 -9.23
CA LEU A 452 -11.97 13.23 -10.60
C LEU A 452 -13.36 12.64 -10.83
N ALA A 453 -14.10 13.16 -11.80
CA ALA A 453 -15.38 12.57 -12.18
C ALA A 453 -15.18 11.13 -12.65
N SER A 454 -16.05 10.22 -12.19
CA SER A 454 -16.02 8.79 -12.50
C SER A 454 -17.43 8.19 -12.43
N TYR A 455 -17.51 6.88 -12.65
CA TYR A 455 -18.68 6.06 -12.41
C TYR A 455 -18.30 4.82 -11.59
N ALA A 456 -19.24 4.40 -10.75
CA ALA A 456 -19.11 3.22 -9.91
C ALA A 456 -20.27 2.25 -10.13
N ILE A 457 -19.99 0.96 -9.94
CA ILE A 457 -21.03 -0.05 -9.73
C ILE A 457 -21.37 -0.04 -8.24
N VAL A 458 -22.64 0.16 -7.93
CA VAL A 458 -23.14 0.28 -6.56
C VAL A 458 -24.05 -0.89 -6.24
N LEU A 459 -23.78 -1.55 -5.11
CA LEU A 459 -24.55 -2.70 -4.65
C LEU A 459 -25.19 -2.40 -3.30
N GLU A 460 -26.45 -2.79 -3.16
CA GLU A 460 -27.14 -2.89 -1.87
C GLU A 460 -27.15 -4.35 -1.41
N ALA A 461 -27.34 -4.56 -0.11
CA ALA A 461 -27.47 -5.88 0.46
C ALA A 461 -28.85 -6.03 1.13
N SER A 462 -29.61 -7.03 0.70
CA SER A 462 -30.95 -7.32 1.23
C SER A 462 -30.88 -8.32 2.39
N ASP A 463 -30.13 -9.41 2.20
CA ASP A 463 -30.08 -10.56 3.12
C ASP A 463 -28.75 -10.70 3.88
N THR A 464 -27.80 -9.79 3.65
CA THR A 464 -26.48 -9.78 4.29
C THR A 464 -26.09 -8.37 4.70
N SER A 465 -25.17 -8.22 5.65
CA SER A 465 -24.58 -6.90 5.93
C SER A 465 -23.71 -6.44 4.75
N ILE A 466 -23.61 -5.13 4.55
CA ILE A 466 -22.79 -4.58 3.47
C ILE A 466 -21.29 -4.82 3.73
N GLU A 467 -20.89 -4.91 5.00
CA GLU A 467 -19.53 -5.24 5.42
C GLU A 467 -19.15 -6.66 5.03
N GLU A 468 -20.09 -7.60 5.20
CA GLU A 468 -19.94 -8.99 4.77
C GLU A 468 -19.87 -9.08 3.24
N LEU A 469 -20.72 -8.35 2.52
CA LEU A 469 -20.65 -8.29 1.06
C LEU A 469 -19.29 -7.77 0.59
N ALA A 470 -18.83 -6.67 1.16
CA ALA A 470 -17.51 -6.12 0.89
C ALA A 470 -16.39 -7.12 1.24
N ALA A 471 -16.54 -7.88 2.34
CA ALA A 471 -15.59 -8.94 2.71
C ALA A 471 -15.54 -10.06 1.67
N ARG A 472 -16.67 -10.48 1.09
CA ARG A 472 -16.70 -11.49 0.02
C ARG A 472 -15.91 -11.03 -1.20
N PHE A 473 -16.05 -9.77 -1.63
CA PHE A 473 -15.25 -9.22 -2.73
C PHE A 473 -13.75 -9.17 -2.40
N ARG A 474 -13.38 -8.74 -1.17
CA ARG A 474 -11.98 -8.71 -0.72
C ARG A 474 -11.35 -10.10 -0.60
N LEU A 475 -12.12 -11.11 -0.20
CA LEU A 475 -11.65 -12.48 0.01
C LEU A 475 -11.80 -13.37 -1.22
N SER A 476 -12.38 -12.84 -2.30
CA SER A 476 -12.52 -13.55 -3.57
C SER A 476 -11.16 -13.81 -4.23
N GLU A 477 -11.13 -14.77 -5.17
CA GLU A 477 -9.95 -15.08 -5.98
C GLU A 477 -9.36 -13.83 -6.66
N GLN A 478 -10.23 -12.90 -7.10
CA GLN A 478 -9.83 -11.70 -7.83
C GLN A 478 -9.49 -10.52 -6.92
N THR A 479 -9.76 -10.62 -5.60
CA THR A 479 -9.47 -9.59 -4.58
C THR A 479 -9.88 -8.19 -5.04
N ILE A 480 -11.17 -7.90 -4.98
CA ILE A 480 -11.72 -6.60 -5.39
C ILE A 480 -11.92 -5.73 -4.15
N ILE A 481 -11.37 -4.52 -4.16
CA ILE A 481 -11.48 -3.58 -3.04
C ILE A 481 -12.18 -2.32 -3.52
N GLY A 482 -13.36 -2.06 -2.96
CA GLY A 482 -14.06 -0.77 -3.06
C GLY A 482 -14.25 -0.14 -1.68
N TYR A 483 -15.28 0.70 -1.55
CA TYR A 483 -15.58 1.40 -0.30
C TYR A 483 -17.06 1.31 0.06
N VAL A 484 -17.38 1.47 1.35
CA VAL A 484 -18.77 1.52 1.84
C VAL A 484 -19.15 2.97 2.09
N ARG A 485 -20.30 3.39 1.55
CA ARG A 485 -20.87 4.73 1.76
C ARG A 485 -22.39 4.63 1.75
N ASP A 486 -23.02 5.26 2.73
CA ASP A 486 -24.49 5.30 2.91
C ASP A 486 -25.15 3.91 2.89
N GLY A 487 -24.50 2.92 3.52
CA GLY A 487 -24.99 1.54 3.58
C GLY A 487 -24.85 0.73 2.28
N LYS A 488 -24.16 1.27 1.27
CA LYS A 488 -23.93 0.62 -0.04
C LYS A 488 -22.45 0.35 -0.28
N LEU A 489 -22.16 -0.68 -1.07
CA LEU A 489 -20.81 -1.00 -1.54
C LEU A 489 -20.61 -0.32 -2.90
N TRP A 490 -19.58 0.50 -2.99
CA TRP A 490 -19.19 1.23 -4.18
C TRP A 490 -17.91 0.63 -4.76
N LEU A 491 -17.97 0.24 -6.04
CA LEU A 491 -16.85 -0.22 -6.83
C LEU A 491 -16.62 0.78 -7.97
N ASP A 492 -15.78 1.79 -7.72
CA ASP A 492 -15.44 2.86 -8.66
C ASP A 492 -14.47 2.37 -9.75
N LEU A 493 -14.78 2.64 -11.02
CA LEU A 493 -14.03 2.11 -12.15
C LEU A 493 -12.92 3.02 -12.69
N LYS A 494 -12.61 4.15 -12.03
CA LYS A 494 -11.53 5.06 -12.46
C LYS A 494 -10.18 4.35 -12.46
N ALA A 495 -9.88 3.60 -11.41
CA ALA A 495 -8.61 2.88 -11.24
C ALA A 495 -8.70 1.40 -11.66
N VAL A 496 -9.78 1.00 -12.35
CA VAL A 496 -9.95 -0.34 -12.89
C VAL A 496 -9.64 -0.31 -14.38
N PRO A 497 -8.49 -0.86 -14.81
CA PRO A 497 -8.13 -0.89 -16.22
C PRO A 497 -8.94 -1.95 -16.98
N GLU A 498 -9.01 -1.81 -18.30
CA GLU A 498 -9.80 -2.67 -19.20
C GLU A 498 -9.45 -4.16 -19.03
N GLU A 499 -8.17 -4.50 -18.85
CA GLU A 499 -7.71 -5.87 -18.67
C GLU A 499 -8.22 -6.58 -17.40
N ASN A 500 -8.86 -5.86 -16.48
CA ASN A 500 -9.45 -6.41 -15.27
C ASN A 500 -10.97 -6.58 -15.34
N ILE A 501 -11.62 -6.17 -16.43
CA ILE A 501 -13.09 -6.22 -16.55
C ILE A 501 -13.62 -7.65 -16.56
N ASP A 502 -13.01 -8.56 -17.33
CA ASP A 502 -13.39 -9.98 -17.35
C ASP A 502 -13.24 -10.64 -15.96
N LYS A 503 -12.20 -10.25 -15.20
CA LYS A 503 -11.99 -10.73 -13.84
C LYS A 503 -13.07 -10.22 -12.90
N MET A 504 -13.49 -8.96 -13.04
CA MET A 504 -14.60 -8.41 -12.28
C MET A 504 -15.89 -9.17 -12.60
N ILE A 505 -16.24 -9.37 -13.87
CA ILE A 505 -17.43 -10.14 -14.27
C ILE A 505 -17.41 -11.55 -13.66
N LYS A 506 -16.27 -12.26 -13.75
CA LYS A 506 -16.11 -13.57 -13.12
C LYS A 506 -16.35 -13.51 -11.61
N ALA A 507 -15.84 -12.49 -10.93
CA ALA A 507 -16.01 -12.33 -9.49
C ALA A 507 -17.48 -12.08 -9.12
N PHE A 508 -18.19 -11.18 -9.81
CA PHE A 508 -19.61 -10.93 -9.59
C PHE A 508 -20.43 -12.22 -9.72
N ASN A 509 -20.23 -12.98 -10.78
CA ASN A 509 -20.93 -14.25 -11.03
C ASN A 509 -20.57 -15.39 -10.05
N THR A 510 -19.48 -15.25 -9.29
CA THR A 510 -19.06 -16.25 -8.29
C THR A 510 -19.48 -15.85 -6.87
N ILE A 511 -19.55 -14.55 -6.58
CA ILE A 511 -19.78 -14.00 -5.24
C ILE A 511 -21.28 -13.81 -4.95
N LEU A 512 -22.00 -13.32 -5.96
CA LEU A 512 -23.42 -12.98 -5.88
C LEU A 512 -24.27 -14.14 -6.35
#